data_AF-A0A1E3H2A5-F1
#
_entry.id   AF-A0A1E3H2A5-F1
#
_cell.length_a   1.000
_cell.length_b   1.000
_cell.length_c   1.000
_cell.angle_alpha   90.00
_cell.angle_beta   90.00
_cell.angle_gamma   90.00
#
_symmetry.space_group_name_H-M   'P 1'
#
loop_
_entity.id
_entity.type
_entity.pdbx_description
1 polymer ?
#
loop_
_entity_poly.entity_id
_entity_poly.type
_entity_poly.pdbx_seq_one_letter_code
_entity_poly.pdbx_strand_id
1 'polypeptide(L)'
;MDWMANWRATTDPTLWMKNSVVWYSQLITADLGNGGFDRYVKAFDYGNEDTSGDPGKDNGLTESWLGSSLEISPREQVTFLRRLVGRDLPVKAAAFDMTEQLMDIGPQPGGWHVYGKTGAAPSRLPDGTNARGQPWGWFVGWATKGERTVVFSRLTKDTTRPEVSPGIAARKALIEELFSADGKL
;
A
#
# COMPACT_ATOMS: atom_id res chain seq x y z
N MET A 1 8.51 11.81 15.92
CA MET A 1 7.75 11.14 14.85
C MET A 1 6.61 10.36 15.48
N ASP A 2 5.50 11.01 15.85
CA ASP A 2 4.35 10.32 16.43
C ASP A 2 3.08 11.16 16.21
N TRP A 3 2.53 11.01 15.01
CA TRP A 3 1.45 11.87 14.51
C TRP A 3 0.06 11.36 14.91
N MET A 4 -0.05 10.12 15.41
CA MET A 4 -1.32 9.51 15.82
C MET A 4 -1.20 8.84 17.20
N ALA A 5 -2.28 8.89 17.99
CA ALA A 5 -2.29 8.32 19.34
C ALA A 5 -2.05 6.80 19.36
N ASN A 6 -2.55 6.07 18.36
CA ASN A 6 -2.35 4.62 18.21
C ASN A 6 -0.93 4.23 17.76
N TRP A 7 -0.04 5.18 17.47
CA TRP A 7 1.37 4.90 17.13
C TRP A 7 2.30 4.96 18.33
N ARG A 8 1.82 5.46 19.48
CA ARG A 8 2.55 5.58 20.76
C ARG A 8 2.51 4.29 21.58
N ALA A 9 2.62 3.15 20.93
CA ALA A 9 2.54 1.84 21.56
C ALA A 9 3.61 0.91 20.96
N THR A 10 4.04 -0.07 21.75
CA THR A 10 4.85 -1.19 21.25
C THR A 10 4.14 -1.80 20.05
N THR A 11 4.82 -1.80 18.91
CA THR A 11 4.26 -2.20 17.62
C THR A 11 5.00 -3.44 17.13
N ASP A 12 4.26 -4.51 16.85
CA ASP A 12 4.72 -5.69 16.12
C ASP A 12 4.33 -5.58 14.63
N PRO A 13 4.76 -6.50 13.75
CA PRO A 13 4.40 -6.44 12.33
C PRO A 13 2.89 -6.42 12.07
N THR A 14 2.09 -7.11 12.89
CA THR A 14 0.63 -7.16 12.78
C THR A 14 0.00 -5.78 13.04
N LEU A 15 0.39 -5.13 14.14
CA LEU A 15 -0.06 -3.78 14.48
C LEU A 15 0.47 -2.74 13.51
N TRP A 16 1.71 -2.89 13.03
CA TRP A 16 2.30 -2.03 11.99
C TRP A 16 1.44 -2.02 10.74
N MET A 17 1.11 -3.19 10.20
CA MET A 17 0.35 -3.33 8.96
C MET A 17 -1.11 -2.89 9.14
N LYS A 18 -1.74 -3.24 10.27
CA LYS A 18 -3.12 -2.84 10.59
C LYS A 18 -3.27 -1.32 10.73
N ASN A 19 -2.35 -0.67 11.45
CA ASN A 19 -2.44 0.76 11.77
C ASN A 19 -1.66 1.67 10.81
N SER A 20 -1.00 1.11 9.80
CA SER A 20 -0.13 1.84 8.86
C SER A 20 0.93 2.69 9.58
N VAL A 21 1.62 2.10 10.56
CA VAL A 21 2.57 2.84 11.43
C VAL A 21 3.81 3.25 10.61
N VAL A 22 3.86 4.52 10.18
CA VAL A 22 4.89 4.99 9.23
C VAL A 22 6.31 4.85 9.79
N TRP A 23 6.52 5.18 11.08
CA TRP A 23 7.85 5.09 11.67
C TRP A 23 8.40 3.65 11.66
N TYR A 24 7.53 2.64 11.72
CA TYR A 24 7.95 1.23 11.67
C TYR A 24 8.44 0.88 10.26
N SER A 25 7.76 1.35 9.21
CA SER A 25 8.25 1.22 7.83
C SER A 25 9.61 1.90 7.65
N GLN A 26 9.79 3.09 8.23
CA GLN A 26 11.05 3.84 8.16
C GLN A 26 12.20 3.12 8.88
N LEU A 27 11.93 2.37 9.96
CA LEU A 27 12.94 1.51 10.59
C LEU A 27 13.33 0.33 9.69
N ILE A 28 12.35 -0.30 9.01
CA ILE A 28 12.64 -1.40 8.07
C ILE A 28 13.51 -0.90 6.91
N THR A 29 13.16 0.21 6.29
CA THR A 29 13.94 0.75 5.16
C THR A 29 15.32 1.25 5.61
N ALA A 30 15.44 1.78 6.82
CA ALA A 30 16.73 2.10 7.41
C ALA A 30 17.61 0.86 7.62
N ASP A 31 17.04 -0.26 8.11
CA ASP A 31 17.76 -1.53 8.29
C ASP A 31 18.22 -2.14 6.95
N LEU A 32 17.40 -2.02 5.90
CA LEU A 32 17.78 -2.39 4.53
C LEU A 32 18.91 -1.51 3.96
N GLY A 33 18.94 -0.24 4.36
CA GLY A 33 19.82 0.79 3.82
C GLY A 33 19.52 1.13 2.35
N ASN A 34 20.15 2.20 1.84
CA ASN A 34 19.92 2.71 0.48
C ASN A 34 20.07 1.62 -0.60
N GLY A 35 21.18 0.88 -0.57
CA GLY A 35 21.45 -0.17 -1.55
C GLY A 35 20.50 -1.36 -1.46
N GLY A 36 20.05 -1.73 -0.25
CA GLY A 36 19.10 -2.81 -0.06
C GLY A 36 17.71 -2.43 -0.56
N PHE A 37 17.25 -1.23 -0.22
CA PHE A 37 15.94 -0.70 -0.62
C PHE A 37 15.84 -0.54 -2.15
N ASP A 38 16.79 0.18 -2.77
CA ASP A 38 16.84 0.38 -4.23
C ASP A 38 16.87 -0.96 -4.99
N ARG A 39 17.69 -1.91 -4.53
CA ARG A 39 17.78 -3.23 -5.15
C ARG A 39 16.43 -3.97 -5.14
N TYR A 40 15.67 -3.93 -4.04
CA TYR A 40 14.37 -4.60 -4.00
C TYR A 40 13.32 -3.90 -4.86
N VAL A 41 13.29 -2.57 -4.86
CA VAL A 41 12.40 -1.78 -5.72
C VAL A 41 12.61 -2.15 -7.20
N LYS A 42 13.87 -2.21 -7.63
CA LYS A 42 14.25 -2.65 -8.99
C LYS A 42 13.95 -4.13 -9.26
N ALA A 43 14.29 -5.01 -8.33
CA ALA A 43 14.05 -6.44 -8.49
C ALA A 43 12.55 -6.79 -8.58
N PHE A 44 11.70 -5.92 -8.02
CA PHE A 44 10.26 -6.03 -8.08
C PHE A 44 9.63 -5.35 -9.30
N ASP A 45 10.42 -4.62 -10.12
CA ASP A 45 9.93 -3.83 -11.25
C ASP A 45 8.81 -2.86 -10.78
N TYR A 46 9.09 -2.16 -9.67
CA TYR A 46 8.08 -1.44 -8.90
C TYR A 46 7.92 0.01 -9.37
N GLY A 47 7.08 0.19 -10.39
CA GLY A 47 6.68 1.51 -10.89
C GLY A 47 7.84 2.23 -11.59
N ASN A 48 8.07 3.50 -11.23
CA ASN A 48 9.18 4.28 -11.78
C ASN A 48 10.54 3.99 -11.13
N GLU A 49 10.56 3.14 -10.11
CA GLU A 49 11.76 2.71 -9.36
C GLU A 49 12.56 3.86 -8.70
N ASP A 50 12.00 5.06 -8.61
CA ASP A 50 12.71 6.24 -8.12
C ASP A 50 12.66 6.33 -6.59
N THR A 51 13.72 5.85 -5.94
CA THR A 51 13.86 5.89 -4.48
C THR A 51 14.57 7.14 -3.96
N SER A 52 14.72 8.21 -4.75
CA SER A 52 15.53 9.38 -4.38
C SER A 52 14.94 10.24 -3.26
N GLY A 53 13.61 10.24 -3.10
CA GLY A 53 12.90 11.10 -2.15
C GLY A 53 12.66 12.52 -2.67
N ASP A 54 12.47 13.46 -1.76
CA ASP A 54 12.25 14.85 -2.13
C ASP A 54 13.57 15.51 -2.61
N PRO A 55 13.53 16.35 -3.67
CA PRO A 55 14.72 17.01 -4.20
C PRO A 55 15.52 17.77 -3.12
N GLY A 56 16.81 17.44 -3.02
CA GLY A 56 17.76 18.08 -2.11
C GLY A 56 17.59 17.75 -0.62
N LYS A 57 16.75 16.77 -0.26
CA LYS A 57 16.49 16.43 1.16
C LYS A 57 17.19 15.17 1.66
N ASP A 58 17.76 14.35 0.77
CA ASP A 58 18.41 13.08 1.11
C ASP A 58 17.55 12.18 2.02
N ASN A 59 16.26 12.06 1.69
CA ASN A 59 15.25 11.39 2.51
C ASN A 59 14.60 10.19 1.80
N GLY A 60 15.27 9.63 0.78
CA GLY A 60 14.77 8.51 -0.02
C GLY A 60 14.35 7.29 0.81
N LEU A 61 15.13 6.94 1.83
CA LEU A 61 14.81 5.83 2.74
C LEU A 61 13.62 6.06 3.64
N THR A 62 13.17 7.30 3.84
CA THR A 62 12.13 7.60 4.83
C THR A 62 10.87 8.16 4.20
N GLU A 63 10.96 8.74 3.00
CA GLU A 63 9.88 9.54 2.40
C GLU A 63 9.55 9.19 0.93
N SER A 64 10.38 8.45 0.19
CA SER A 64 10.19 8.25 -1.27
C SER A 64 8.81 7.72 -1.65
N TRP A 65 8.19 6.87 -0.83
CA TRP A 65 6.85 6.31 -1.08
C TRP A 65 5.69 7.13 -0.48
N LEU A 66 5.96 8.23 0.21
CA LEU A 66 4.95 9.06 0.90
C LEU A 66 4.49 10.24 0.04
N GLY A 67 4.03 9.95 -1.17
CA GLY A 67 3.68 10.98 -2.16
C GLY A 67 4.90 11.80 -2.55
N SER A 68 6.03 11.14 -2.78
CA SER A 68 7.31 11.72 -3.18
C SER A 68 7.77 11.07 -4.49
N SER A 69 9.07 10.82 -4.68
CA SER A 69 9.67 10.36 -5.93
C SER A 69 9.13 9.01 -6.45
N LEU A 70 8.83 8.05 -5.56
CA LEU A 70 8.42 6.71 -5.97
C LEU A 70 6.95 6.70 -6.39
N GLU A 71 6.71 6.44 -7.66
CA GLU A 71 5.38 6.43 -8.26
C GLU A 71 5.08 5.09 -8.93
N ILE A 72 3.83 4.68 -8.85
CA ILE A 72 3.34 3.45 -9.47
C ILE A 72 1.87 3.61 -9.89
N SER A 73 1.53 3.16 -11.08
CA SER A 73 0.17 3.19 -11.61
C SER A 73 -0.69 2.03 -11.07
N PRO A 74 -2.04 2.13 -11.15
CA PRO A 74 -2.91 1.02 -10.76
C PRO A 74 -2.67 -0.27 -11.55
N ARG A 75 -2.24 -0.16 -12.82
CA ARG A 75 -1.92 -1.33 -13.66
C ARG A 75 -0.63 -2.00 -13.20
N GLU A 76 0.41 -1.23 -12.89
CA GLU A 76 1.66 -1.76 -12.35
C GLU A 76 1.46 -2.38 -10.97
N GLN A 77 0.62 -1.80 -10.11
CA GLN A 77 0.20 -2.42 -8.85
C GLN A 77 -0.40 -3.82 -9.06
N VAL A 78 -1.28 -3.99 -10.07
CA VAL A 78 -1.84 -5.31 -10.41
C VAL A 78 -0.76 -6.27 -10.90
N THR A 79 0.21 -5.80 -11.70
CA THR A 79 1.34 -6.62 -12.15
C THR A 79 2.19 -7.10 -10.96
N PHE A 80 2.56 -6.20 -10.06
CA PHE A 80 3.29 -6.54 -8.83
C PHE A 80 2.53 -7.55 -7.98
N LEU A 81 1.24 -7.30 -7.72
CA LEU A 81 0.41 -8.19 -6.90
C LEU A 81 0.19 -9.57 -7.53
N ARG A 82 0.11 -9.67 -8.86
CA ARG A 82 0.07 -10.97 -9.55
C ARG A 82 1.35 -11.77 -9.32
N ARG A 83 2.51 -11.12 -9.35
CA ARG A 83 3.79 -11.75 -9.02
C ARG A 83 3.87 -12.13 -7.54
N LEU A 84 3.39 -11.26 -6.64
CA LEU A 84 3.32 -11.55 -5.21
C LEU A 84 2.48 -12.82 -4.93
N VAL A 85 1.24 -12.84 -5.44
CA VAL A 85 0.30 -13.97 -5.27
C VAL A 85 0.81 -15.23 -5.98
N GLY A 86 1.44 -15.07 -7.14
CA GLY A 86 2.09 -16.16 -7.88
C GLY A 86 3.43 -16.60 -7.30
N ARG A 87 3.91 -15.96 -6.22
CA ARG A 87 5.20 -16.21 -5.56
C ARG A 87 6.41 -16.06 -6.51
N ASP A 88 6.30 -15.14 -7.46
CA ASP A 88 7.28 -14.84 -8.54
C ASP A 88 8.04 -13.52 -8.26
N LEU A 89 8.49 -13.37 -7.02
CA LEU A 89 9.38 -12.30 -6.58
C LEU A 89 10.65 -12.93 -5.99
N PRO A 90 11.83 -12.29 -6.14
CA PRO A 90 13.11 -12.83 -5.69
C PRO A 90 13.30 -12.70 -4.16
N VAL A 91 12.41 -13.32 -3.39
CA VAL A 91 12.42 -13.36 -1.92
C VAL A 91 12.20 -14.78 -1.41
N LYS A 92 12.44 -14.99 -0.11
CA LYS A 92 12.24 -16.30 0.52
C LYS A 92 10.75 -16.63 0.63
N ALA A 93 10.41 -17.92 0.58
CA ALA A 93 9.04 -18.43 0.74
C ALA A 93 8.31 -17.83 1.96
N ALA A 94 9.01 -17.75 3.09
CA ALA A 94 8.50 -17.20 4.35
C ALA A 94 8.06 -15.72 4.23
N ALA A 95 8.68 -14.92 3.35
CA ALA A 95 8.26 -13.55 3.14
C ALA A 95 6.86 -13.48 2.55
N PHE A 96 6.53 -14.36 1.59
CA PHE A 96 5.18 -14.47 1.03
C PHE A 96 4.17 -14.87 2.10
N ASP A 97 4.47 -15.91 2.89
CA ASP A 97 3.57 -16.41 3.93
C ASP A 97 3.26 -15.32 4.98
N MET A 98 4.29 -14.58 5.40
CA MET A 98 4.12 -13.49 6.36
C MET A 98 3.36 -12.31 5.76
N THR A 99 3.62 -11.94 4.50
CA THR A 99 2.88 -10.86 3.83
C THR A 99 1.39 -11.21 3.68
N GLU A 100 1.07 -12.45 3.30
CA GLU A 100 -0.32 -12.92 3.20
C GLU A 100 -1.04 -12.81 4.56
N GLN A 101 -0.42 -13.31 5.64
CA GLN A 101 -0.99 -13.21 6.99
C GLN A 101 -1.21 -11.76 7.42
N LEU A 102 -0.26 -10.87 7.12
CA LEU A 102 -0.34 -9.46 7.49
C LEU A 102 -1.37 -8.66 6.69
N MET A 103 -1.70 -9.12 5.47
CA MET A 103 -2.68 -8.48 4.59
C MET A 103 -4.10 -9.01 4.78
N ASP A 104 -4.31 -10.07 5.55
CA ASP A 104 -5.63 -10.66 5.78
C ASP A 104 -6.62 -9.65 6.39
N ILE A 105 -7.72 -9.38 5.68
CA ILE A 105 -8.83 -8.56 6.16
C ILE A 105 -10.12 -9.35 6.39
N GLY A 106 -10.07 -10.66 6.21
CA GLY A 106 -11.13 -11.61 6.53
C GLY A 106 -12.17 -11.85 5.44
N PRO A 107 -13.16 -12.72 5.74
CA PRO A 107 -14.26 -13.04 4.84
C PRO A 107 -15.19 -11.84 4.63
N GLN A 108 -15.74 -11.76 3.43
CA GLN A 108 -16.70 -10.76 2.98
C GLN A 108 -18.06 -11.41 2.68
N PRO A 109 -19.18 -10.65 2.73
CA PRO A 109 -20.52 -11.21 2.58
C PRO A 109 -20.77 -11.96 1.26
N GLY A 110 -20.04 -11.64 0.17
CA GLY A 110 -20.09 -12.37 -1.10
C GLY A 110 -19.38 -13.73 -1.10
N GLY A 111 -18.90 -14.21 0.05
CA GLY A 111 -18.18 -15.48 0.18
C GLY A 111 -16.72 -15.43 -0.28
N TRP A 112 -16.16 -14.23 -0.43
CA TRP A 112 -14.76 -14.00 -0.73
C TRP A 112 -13.96 -13.79 0.54
N HIS A 113 -12.75 -14.34 0.63
CA HIS A 113 -11.76 -13.92 1.62
C HIS A 113 -10.87 -12.87 0.99
N VAL A 114 -10.70 -11.71 1.64
CA VAL A 114 -9.95 -10.59 1.06
C VAL A 114 -8.67 -10.35 1.84
N TYR A 115 -7.62 -10.02 1.10
CA TYR A 115 -6.32 -9.60 1.59
C TYR A 115 -6.02 -8.25 0.96
N GLY A 116 -5.61 -7.24 1.73
CA GLY A 116 -5.36 -5.94 1.16
C GLY A 116 -4.77 -4.91 2.09
N LYS A 117 -4.25 -3.85 1.47
CA LYS A 117 -3.65 -2.72 2.17
C LYS A 117 -4.24 -1.40 1.66
N THR A 118 -4.56 -0.52 2.61
CA THR A 118 -4.94 0.87 2.32
C THR A 118 -3.73 1.77 2.25
N GLY A 119 -3.84 2.82 1.45
CA GLY A 119 -2.87 3.92 1.38
C GLY A 119 -3.58 5.27 1.25
N ALA A 120 -2.95 6.31 1.78
CA ALA A 120 -3.36 7.69 1.57
C ALA A 120 -2.12 8.58 1.56
N ALA A 121 -2.03 9.47 0.58
CA ALA A 121 -0.93 10.42 0.47
C ALA A 121 -1.47 11.75 -0.06
N PRO A 122 -0.86 12.90 0.29
CA PRO A 122 -1.16 14.14 -0.40
C PRO A 122 -0.86 13.98 -1.90
N SER A 123 -1.65 14.60 -2.77
CA SER A 123 -1.18 14.81 -4.14
C SER A 123 -0.22 16.00 -4.18
N ARG A 124 0.69 16.02 -5.17
CA ARG A 124 1.66 17.09 -5.37
C ARG A 124 1.19 18.04 -6.47
N LEU A 125 1.48 19.32 -6.29
CA LEU A 125 1.39 20.35 -7.33
C LEU A 125 2.64 20.30 -8.22
N PRO A 126 2.62 20.91 -9.43
CA PRO A 126 3.77 20.96 -10.32
C PRO A 126 5.03 21.58 -9.70
N ASP A 127 4.87 22.42 -8.67
CA ASP A 127 5.98 23.04 -7.91
C ASP A 127 6.54 22.13 -6.79
N GLY A 128 6.04 20.89 -6.68
CA GLY A 128 6.46 19.92 -5.68
C GLY A 128 5.83 20.10 -4.30
N THR A 129 4.95 21.09 -4.10
CA THR A 129 4.24 21.28 -2.83
C THR A 129 3.00 20.41 -2.73
N ASN A 130 2.52 20.16 -1.50
CA ASN A 130 1.32 19.35 -1.28
C ASN A 130 0.05 20.12 -1.71
N ALA A 131 -0.75 19.52 -2.61
CA ALA A 131 -2.08 19.97 -2.94
C ALA A 131 -3.02 19.72 -1.75
N ARG A 132 -3.20 20.77 -0.92
CA ARG A 132 -3.99 20.66 0.31
C ARG A 132 -5.42 20.23 0.02
N GLY A 133 -5.87 19.21 0.74
CA GLY A 133 -7.22 18.70 0.62
C GLY A 133 -7.47 17.88 -0.65
N GLN A 134 -6.46 17.53 -1.44
CA GLN A 134 -6.65 16.69 -2.63
C GLN A 134 -5.82 15.40 -2.53
N PRO A 135 -6.01 14.58 -1.48
CA PRO A 135 -5.20 13.38 -1.32
C PRO A 135 -5.54 12.32 -2.37
N TRP A 136 -4.56 11.44 -2.60
CA TRP A 136 -4.77 10.14 -3.21
C TRP A 136 -5.25 9.13 -2.17
N GLY A 137 -6.13 8.22 -2.58
CA GLY A 137 -6.56 7.06 -1.81
C GLY A 137 -6.28 5.77 -2.57
N TRP A 138 -5.72 4.79 -1.86
CA TRP A 138 -5.41 3.47 -2.40
C TRP A 138 -6.10 2.37 -1.59
N PHE A 139 -6.60 1.37 -2.30
CA PHE A 139 -6.83 0.03 -1.76
C PHE A 139 -6.41 -1.00 -2.79
N VAL A 140 -5.43 -1.83 -2.42
CA VAL A 140 -4.83 -2.83 -3.32
C VAL A 140 -4.75 -4.18 -2.60
N GLY A 141 -4.81 -5.27 -3.34
CA GLY A 141 -4.75 -6.60 -2.77
C GLY A 141 -5.30 -7.69 -3.69
N TRP A 142 -5.73 -8.80 -3.07
CA TRP A 142 -6.36 -9.91 -3.78
C TRP A 142 -7.50 -10.50 -2.95
N ALA A 143 -8.36 -11.25 -3.61
CA ALA A 143 -9.46 -11.98 -2.99
C ALA A 143 -9.49 -13.41 -3.49
N THR A 144 -9.86 -14.34 -2.62
CA THR A 144 -9.98 -15.78 -2.92
C THR A 144 -11.39 -16.30 -2.66
N LYS A 145 -11.88 -17.16 -3.54
CA LYS A 145 -13.16 -17.89 -3.39
C LYS A 145 -13.05 -19.25 -4.07
N GLY A 146 -12.94 -20.31 -3.26
CA GLY A 146 -12.55 -21.64 -3.76
C GLY A 146 -11.18 -21.56 -4.44
N GLU A 147 -11.09 -22.10 -5.66
CA GLU A 147 -9.84 -22.08 -6.46
C GLU A 147 -9.61 -20.75 -7.19
N ARG A 148 -10.57 -19.82 -7.14
CA ARG A 148 -10.48 -18.56 -7.88
C ARG A 148 -9.78 -17.49 -7.04
N THR A 149 -8.74 -16.90 -7.61
CA THR A 149 -8.06 -15.72 -7.06
C THR A 149 -8.21 -14.52 -8.01
N VAL A 150 -8.54 -13.36 -7.46
CA VAL A 150 -8.67 -12.09 -8.19
C VAL A 150 -7.79 -11.03 -7.53
N VAL A 151 -6.86 -10.45 -8.30
CA VAL A 151 -6.06 -9.30 -7.89
C VAL A 151 -6.80 -8.01 -8.26
N PHE A 152 -6.76 -7.02 -7.38
CA PHE A 152 -7.40 -5.72 -7.60
C PHE A 152 -6.51 -4.55 -7.18
N SER A 153 -6.81 -3.40 -7.77
CA SER A 153 -6.20 -2.12 -7.41
C SER A 153 -7.21 -1.01 -7.61
N ARG A 154 -7.44 -0.21 -6.57
CA ARG A 154 -8.31 0.97 -6.58
C ARG A 154 -7.48 2.21 -6.21
N LEU A 155 -7.49 3.19 -7.11
CA LEU A 155 -6.95 4.52 -6.88
C LEU A 155 -8.09 5.54 -6.97
N THR A 156 -8.16 6.44 -6.00
CA THR A 156 -9.07 7.59 -5.99
C THR A 156 -8.28 8.88 -5.78
N LYS A 157 -8.78 9.98 -6.34
CA LYS A 157 -8.28 11.33 -6.06
C LYS A 157 -9.43 12.18 -5.57
N ASP A 158 -9.31 12.68 -4.35
CA ASP A 158 -10.25 13.66 -3.84
C ASP A 158 -9.94 15.05 -4.40
N THR A 159 -10.98 15.85 -4.64
CA THR A 159 -10.86 17.26 -5.07
C THR A 159 -10.97 18.25 -3.92
N THR A 160 -11.45 17.78 -2.76
CA THR A 160 -11.58 18.53 -1.51
C THR A 160 -11.28 17.61 -0.33
N ARG A 161 -10.98 18.19 0.84
CA ARG A 161 -10.55 17.42 2.01
C ARG A 161 -11.66 16.44 2.41
N PRO A 162 -11.44 15.12 2.36
CA PRO A 162 -12.48 14.17 2.75
C PRO A 162 -12.56 14.07 4.28
N GLU A 163 -13.77 13.76 4.76
CA GLU A 163 -14.03 13.49 6.18
C GLU A 163 -13.47 12.13 6.63
N VAL A 164 -13.44 11.17 5.71
CA VAL A 164 -12.92 9.82 5.91
C VAL A 164 -11.55 9.70 5.23
N SER A 165 -10.66 8.88 5.80
CA SER A 165 -9.38 8.59 5.14
C SER A 165 -9.62 8.05 3.72
N PRO A 166 -8.95 8.61 2.69
CA PRO A 166 -9.13 8.20 1.29
C PRO A 166 -8.96 6.70 1.06
N GLY A 167 -7.96 6.07 1.71
CA GLY A 167 -7.74 4.63 1.60
C GLY A 167 -8.85 3.79 2.25
N ILE A 168 -9.46 4.27 3.34
CA ILE A 168 -10.61 3.60 3.97
C ILE A 168 -11.84 3.71 3.07
N ALA A 169 -12.08 4.89 2.48
CA ALA A 169 -13.17 5.10 1.52
C ALA A 169 -12.99 4.22 0.28
N ALA A 170 -11.78 4.16 -0.29
CA ALA A 170 -11.46 3.30 -1.42
C ALA A 170 -11.68 1.81 -1.11
N ARG A 171 -11.28 1.35 0.09
CA ARG A 171 -11.53 -0.01 0.56
C ARG A 171 -13.02 -0.31 0.65
N LYS A 172 -13.78 0.54 1.33
CA LYS A 172 -15.23 0.35 1.51
C LYS A 172 -15.93 0.25 0.16
N ALA A 173 -15.69 1.21 -0.73
CA ALA A 173 -16.30 1.25 -2.05
C ALA A 173 -15.98 0.01 -2.90
N LEU A 174 -14.73 -0.46 -2.88
CA LEU A 174 -14.34 -1.66 -3.64
C LEU A 174 -14.98 -2.93 -3.07
N ILE A 175 -15.01 -3.09 -1.73
CA ILE A 175 -15.65 -4.24 -1.09
C ILE A 175 -17.15 -4.26 -1.41
N GLU A 176 -17.83 -3.12 -1.30
CA GLU A 176 -19.25 -2.99 -1.63
C GLU A 176 -19.52 -3.34 -3.10
N GLU A 177 -18.70 -2.81 -4.02
CA GLU A 177 -18.86 -3.01 -5.46
C GLU A 177 -18.59 -4.45 -5.91
N LEU A 178 -17.60 -5.12 -5.32
CA LEU A 178 -17.11 -6.41 -5.83
C LEU A 178 -17.44 -7.59 -4.93
N PHE A 179 -17.33 -7.46 -3.61
CA PHE A 179 -17.26 -8.61 -2.68
C PHE A 179 -18.36 -8.63 -1.62
N SER A 180 -19.34 -7.72 -1.70
CA SER A 180 -20.55 -7.76 -0.88
C SER A 180 -21.50 -8.88 -1.34
N ALA A 181 -22.60 -9.08 -0.63
CA ALA A 181 -23.60 -10.08 -1.01
C ALA A 181 -24.21 -9.81 -2.40
N ASP A 182 -24.33 -8.53 -2.76
CA ASP A 182 -24.82 -8.05 -4.06
C ASP A 182 -23.67 -7.55 -4.97
N GLY A 183 -22.43 -7.91 -4.63
CA GLY A 183 -21.23 -7.51 -5.35
C GLY A 183 -21.16 -8.14 -6.74
N LYS A 184 -20.37 -7.53 -7.63
CA LYS A 184 -20.19 -8.03 -9.01
C LYS A 184 -19.45 -9.38 -9.10
N LEU A 185 -18.89 -9.91 -8.00
CA LEU A 185 -18.11 -11.16 -7.94
C LEU A 185 -18.59 -12.13 -6.85
#